data_AF-A0A382YVS2-F1
#
_entry.id   AF-A0A382YVS2-F1
#
_cell.length_a   1.000
_cell.length_b   1.000
_cell.length_c   1.000
_cell.angle_alpha   90.00
_cell.angle_beta   90.00
_cell.angle_gamma   90.00
#
_symmetry.space_group_name_H-M   'P 1'
#
loop_
_entity.id
_entity.type
_entity.pdbx_description
1 polymer ?
#
loop_
_entity_poly.entity_id
_entity_poly.type
_entity_poly.pdbx_seq_one_letter_code
_entity_poly.pdbx_strand_id
1 'polypeptide(L)'
;MRYSAIEDGYMVYVEKNERIMDTLTEFCLGMDVQNAQLSGIGAVKGIELGAYDVTNKEYIRQHFEDTWELVSYQGNVTLKDGRPFIHAHVTISDHS
;
A
#
# COMPACT_ATOMS: atom_id res chain seq x y z
N MET A 1 -8.61 -2.51 10.95
CA MET A 1 -7.22 -3.00 10.98
C MET A 1 -6.93 -3.73 12.29
N ARG A 2 -6.06 -4.75 12.26
CA ARG A 2 -5.45 -5.41 13.43
C ARG A 2 -3.94 -5.49 13.23
N TYR A 3 -3.17 -5.62 14.30
CA TYR A 3 -1.72 -5.81 14.18
C TYR A 3 -1.15 -6.55 15.38
N SER A 4 0.05 -7.12 15.20
CA SER A 4 0.88 -7.65 16.27
C SER A 4 2.33 -7.23 16.06
N ALA A 5 3.01 -6.87 17.14
CA ALA A 5 4.46 -6.65 17.11
C ALA A 5 5.19 -7.98 16.85
N ILE A 6 6.26 -7.91 16.08
CA ILE A 6 7.26 -8.95 15.89
C ILE A 6 8.64 -8.38 16.26
N GLU A 7 9.69 -9.20 16.24
CA GLU A 7 11.04 -8.80 16.69
C GLU A 7 11.50 -7.46 16.09
N ASP A 8 11.42 -7.33 14.76
CA ASP A 8 11.87 -6.14 14.02
C ASP A 8 10.75 -5.42 13.26
N GLY A 9 9.51 -5.43 13.79
CA GLY A 9 8.43 -4.69 13.16
C GLY A 9 7.04 -5.12 13.55
N TYR A 10 6.13 -5.10 12.57
CA TYR A 10 4.72 -5.38 12.78
C TYR A 10 4.15 -6.27 11.68
N MET A 11 3.32 -7.23 12.09
CA MET A 11 2.36 -7.86 11.19
C MET A 11 1.07 -7.07 11.24
N VAL A 12 0.62 -6.56 10.10
CA VAL A 12 -0.59 -5.72 9.99
C VAL A 12 -1.61 -6.42 9.10
N TYR A 13 -2.83 -6.54 9.61
CA TYR A 13 -4.00 -7.03 8.89
C TYR A 13 -4.95 -5.87 8.60
N VAL A 14 -5.02 -5.46 7.34
CA VAL A 14 -5.99 -4.47 6.85
C VAL A 14 -7.34 -5.17 6.70
N GLU A 15 -8.39 -4.59 7.29
CA GLU A 15 -9.71 -5.21 7.30
C GLU A 15 -10.43 -5.02 5.95
N LYS A 16 -11.41 -5.89 5.70
CA LYS A 16 -12.25 -5.79 4.49
C LYS A 16 -12.89 -4.40 4.39
N ASN A 17 -12.82 -3.82 3.18
CA ASN A 17 -13.32 -2.49 2.82
C ASN A 17 -12.53 -1.29 3.40
N GLU A 18 -11.37 -1.52 4.03
CA GLU A 18 -10.45 -0.44 4.36
C GLU A 18 -9.58 -0.06 3.15
N ARG A 19 -9.20 1.22 3.04
CA ARG A 19 -8.28 1.70 2.01
C ARG A 19 -6.84 1.45 2.46
N ILE A 20 -6.14 0.54 1.78
CA ILE A 20 -4.81 0.06 2.21
C ILE A 20 -3.84 1.22 2.47
N MET A 21 -3.71 2.16 1.53
CA MET A 21 -2.77 3.27 1.67
C MET A 21 -3.07 4.16 2.88
N ASP A 22 -4.36 4.47 3.10
CA ASP A 22 -4.78 5.33 4.21
C ASP A 22 -4.59 4.60 5.55
N THR A 23 -5.05 3.34 5.63
CA THR A 23 -4.93 2.51 6.84
C THR A 23 -3.47 2.30 7.26
N LEU A 24 -2.58 1.99 6.33
CA LEU A 24 -1.16 1.79 6.65
C LEU A 24 -0.47 3.12 6.99
N THR A 25 -0.86 4.24 6.38
CA THR A 25 -0.33 5.57 6.73
C THR A 25 -0.71 5.95 8.15
N GLU A 26 -1.99 5.77 8.52
CA GLU A 26 -2.48 6.02 9.88
C GLU A 26 -1.85 5.06 10.90
N PHE A 27 -1.61 3.80 10.53
CA PHE A 27 -0.87 2.87 11.35
C PHE A 27 0.55 3.38 11.67
N CYS A 28 1.29 3.80 10.63
CA CYS A 28 2.64 4.31 10.80
C CYS A 28 2.66 5.58 11.66
N LEU A 29 1.68 6.47 11.47
CA LEU A 29 1.54 7.67 12.30
C LEU A 29 1.26 7.32 13.77
N GLY A 30 0.34 6.39 14.04
CA GLY A 30 -0.05 5.99 15.38
C GLY A 30 1.07 5.27 16.15
N MET A 31 1.94 4.54 15.45
CA MET A 31 3.06 3.79 16.04
C MET A 31 4.41 4.53 15.94
N ASP A 32 4.43 5.78 15.45
CA ASP A 32 5.65 6.57 15.19
C ASP A 32 6.69 5.83 14.31
N VAL A 33 6.20 5.11 13.29
CA VAL A 33 7.03 4.45 12.29
C VAL A 33 7.42 5.46 11.21
N GLN A 34 8.65 5.97 11.33
CA GLN A 34 9.18 7.00 10.41
C GLN A 34 9.88 6.41 9.18
N ASN A 35 10.35 5.16 9.29
CA ASN A 35 10.99 4.42 8.22
C ASN A 35 10.70 2.93 8.36
N ALA A 36 10.32 2.26 7.27
CA ALA A 36 10.10 0.82 7.24
C ALA A 36 10.15 0.28 5.82
N GLN A 37 10.35 -1.03 5.71
CA GLN A 37 10.03 -1.79 4.50
C GLN A 37 8.64 -2.41 4.66
N LEU A 38 7.90 -2.48 3.56
CA LEU A 38 6.56 -3.06 3.50
C LEU A 38 6.55 -4.21 2.51
N SER A 39 6.01 -5.34 2.94
CA SER A 39 5.70 -6.48 2.08
C SER A 39 4.35 -7.07 2.47
N GLY A 40 3.52 -7.43 1.50
CA GLY A 40 2.21 -8.02 1.78
C GLY A 40 1.55 -8.67 0.57
N ILE A 41 0.45 -9.36 0.86
CA ILE A 41 -0.46 -10.02 -0.10
C ILE A 41 -1.91 -9.86 0.37
N GLY A 42 -2.88 -10.10 -0.49
CA GLY A 42 -4.29 -10.13 -0.10
C GLY A 42 -5.24 -10.10 -1.30
N ALA A 43 -6.48 -9.69 -1.06
CA ALA A 43 -7.47 -9.43 -2.11
C ALA A 43 -7.94 -7.98 -2.03
N VAL A 44 -8.08 -7.33 -3.19
CA VAL A 44 -8.35 -5.89 -3.31
C VAL A 44 -9.47 -5.63 -4.32
N LYS A 45 -10.15 -4.49 -4.19
CA LYS A 45 -11.17 -3.99 -5.13
C LYS A 45 -11.11 -2.46 -5.19
N GLY A 46 -11.61 -1.87 -6.27
CA GLY A 46 -11.58 -0.40 -6.44
C GLY A 46 -10.14 0.13 -6.48
N ILE A 47 -9.34 -0.43 -7.38
CA ILE A 47 -7.89 -0.24 -7.47
C ILE A 47 -7.60 0.90 -8.45
N GLU A 48 -6.75 1.85 -8.06
CA GLU A 48 -6.11 2.80 -8.97
C GLU A 48 -4.62 2.46 -9.05
N LEU A 49 -4.12 2.16 -10.26
CA LEU A 49 -2.69 2.01 -10.54
C LEU A 49 -2.22 3.20 -11.37
N GLY A 50 -1.03 3.72 -11.06
CA GLY A 50 -0.42 4.84 -11.77
C GLY A 50 0.97 4.50 -12.28
N ALA A 51 1.23 4.72 -13.56
CA ALA A 51 2.57 4.72 -14.16
C ALA A 51 2.95 6.15 -14.53
N TYR A 52 4.13 6.60 -14.10
CA TYR A 52 4.59 7.95 -14.42
C TYR A 52 5.21 8.01 -15.82
N ASP A 53 4.62 8.81 -16.70
CA ASP A 53 5.19 9.13 -18.01
C ASP A 53 6.22 10.26 -17.85
N VAL A 54 7.49 9.91 -18.02
CA VAL A 54 8.62 10.85 -17.87
C VAL A 54 8.63 11.91 -18.97
N THR A 55 8.14 11.60 -20.17
CA THR A 55 8.14 12.51 -21.32
C THR A 55 7.14 13.63 -21.10
N ASN A 56 5.91 13.26 -20.75
CA ASN A 56 4.81 14.20 -20.55
C ASN A 56 4.74 14.75 -19.12
N LYS A 57 5.48 14.15 -18.17
CA LYS A 57 5.49 14.47 -16.73
C LYS A 57 4.13 14.32 -16.07
N GLU A 58 3.40 13.28 -16.46
CA GLU A 58 2.05 12.99 -16.00
C GLU A 58 1.91 11.53 -15.56
N TYR A 59 0.94 11.24 -14.69
CA TYR A 59 0.61 9.87 -14.31
C TYR A 59 -0.46 9.31 -15.23
N ILE A 60 -0.14 8.23 -15.95
CA ILE A 60 -1.10 7.39 -16.64
C ILE A 60 -1.77 6.51 -15.60
N ARG A 61 -3.07 6.67 -15.42
CA ARG A 61 -3.85 5.97 -14.39
C ARG A 61 -4.76 4.91 -15.01
N GLN A 62 -4.84 3.77 -14.35
CA GLN A 62 -5.76 2.69 -14.69
C GLN A 62 -6.60 2.31 -13.47
N HIS A 63 -7.89 2.10 -13.70
CA HIS A 63 -8.85 1.76 -12.65
C HIS A 63 -9.38 0.34 -12.85
N PHE A 64 -9.52 -0.40 -11.76
CA PHE A 64 -10.08 -1.75 -11.72
C PHE A 64 -11.17 -1.80 -10.64
N GLU A 65 -12.42 -1.96 -11.06
CA GLU A 65 -13.58 -1.97 -10.14
C GLU A 65 -13.80 -3.34 -9.48
N ASP A 66 -13.47 -4.41 -10.21
CA ASP A 66 -13.66 -5.78 -9.76
C ASP A 66 -12.70 -6.17 -8.62
N THR A 67 -12.93 -7.35 -8.05
CA THR A 67 -12.02 -7.93 -7.06
C THR A 67 -10.85 -8.62 -7.78
N TRP A 68 -9.63 -8.29 -7.35
CA TRP A 68 -8.38 -8.87 -7.84
C TRP A 68 -7.56 -9.41 -6.68
N GLU A 69 -6.74 -10.42 -6.96
CA GLU A 69 -5.72 -10.86 -6.02
C GLU A 69 -4.55 -9.87 -6.03
N LEU A 70 -4.19 -9.35 -4.87
CA LEU A 70 -2.95 -8.62 -4.61
C LEU A 70 -1.84 -9.64 -4.38
N VAL A 71 -1.25 -10.10 -5.48
CA VAL A 71 -0.20 -11.12 -5.50
C VAL A 71 1.08 -10.64 -4.82
N SER A 72 1.38 -9.35 -4.93
CA SER A 72 2.53 -8.74 -4.25
C SER A 72 2.26 -7.27 -3.97
N TYR A 73 2.55 -6.84 -2.76
CA TYR A 73 2.64 -5.45 -2.35
C TYR A 73 4.04 -5.23 -1.79
N GLN A 74 4.83 -4.37 -2.43
CA GLN A 74 6.20 -4.07 -2.00
C GLN A 74 6.37 -2.56 -1.91
N GLY A 75 6.93 -2.08 -0.81
CA GLY A 75 7.10 -0.66 -0.63
C GLY A 75 8.02 -0.29 0.51
N ASN A 76 8.08 1.02 0.76
CA ASN A 76 8.74 1.57 1.93
C ASN A 76 7.92 2.71 2.52
N VAL A 77 8.18 2.96 3.80
CA VAL A 77 7.72 4.14 4.52
C VAL A 77 8.90 5.10 4.61
N THR A 78 8.67 6.34 4.22
CA THR A 78 9.61 7.46 4.40
C THR A 78 8.85 8.63 5.00
N LEU A 79 9.53 9.77 5.21
CA LEU A 79 8.85 11.00 5.63
C LEU A 79 8.68 11.94 4.45
N LYS A 80 7.47 12.51 4.32
CA LYS A 80 7.17 13.66 3.46
C LYS A 80 6.58 14.74 4.34
N ASP A 81 7.22 15.91 4.37
CA ASP A 81 6.81 17.05 5.21
C ASP A 81 6.64 16.66 6.70
N GLY A 82 7.53 15.79 7.20
CA GLY A 82 7.53 15.29 8.58
C GLY A 82 6.45 14.25 8.89
N ARG A 83 5.71 13.76 7.90
CA ARG A 83 4.67 12.73 8.07
C ARG A 83 5.03 11.44 7.33
N PRO A 84 4.65 10.26 7.84
CA PRO A 84 4.81 9.01 7.13
C PRO A 84 4.20 9.08 5.72
N PHE A 85 4.97 8.63 4.74
CA PHE A 85 4.62 8.58 3.34
C PHE A 85 5.01 7.21 2.77
N ILE A 86 4.01 6.52 2.23
CA ILE A 86 4.17 5.19 1.68
C ILE A 86 4.38 5.29 0.17
N HIS A 87 5.48 4.71 -0.30
CA HIS A 87 5.71 4.43 -1.72
C HIS A 87 5.66 2.92 -1.93
N ALA A 88 4.64 2.46 -2.63
CA ALA A 88 4.41 1.04 -2.86
C ALA A 88 4.11 0.73 -4.33
N HIS A 89 4.60 -0.41 -4.78
CA HIS A 89 4.34 -1.02 -6.07
C HIS A 89 3.61 -2.33 -5.83
N VAL A 90 2.77 -2.73 -6.79
CA VAL A 90 1.94 -3.91 -6.65
C VAL A 90 1.93 -4.76 -7.92
N THR A 91 1.76 -6.06 -7.72
CA THR A 91 1.34 -7.01 -8.77
C THR A 91 -0.05 -7.49 -8.42
N ILE A 92 -0.98 -7.37 -9.37
CA ILE A 92 -2.35 -7.86 -9.24
C ILE A 92 -2.65 -8.90 -10.31
N SER A 93 -3.53 -9.84 -10.00
CA SER A 93 -4.04 -10.85 -10.93
C SER A 93 -5.55 -10.90 -10.85
N ASP A 94 -6.21 -11.05 -12.01
CA ASP A 94 -7.61 -11.43 -12.04
C ASP A 94 -7.72 -12.96 -11.94
N HIS A 95 -8.93 -13.47 -12.18
CA HIS A 95 -9.23 -14.90 -12.12
C HIS A 95 -8.90 -15.67 -13.42
N SER A 96 -8.10 -15.10 -14.34
CA SER A 96 -7.76 -15.71 -15.64
C SER A 96 -6.32 -16.22 -15.72
#